data_AF-A0A1C4S2L9-F1
#
_entry.id   AF-A0A1C4S2L9-F1
#
_cell.length_a   1.000
_cell.length_b   1.000
_cell.length_c   1.000
_cell.angle_alpha   90.00
_cell.angle_beta   90.00
_cell.angle_gamma   90.00
#
_symmetry.space_group_name_H-M   'P 1'
#
loop_
_entity.id
_entity.type
_entity.pdbx_description
1 polymer ?
#
loop_
_entity_poly.entity_id
_entity_poly.type
_entity_poly.pdbx_seq_one_letter_code
_entity_poly.pdbx_strand_id
1 'polypeptide(L)'
;MLLRVGERVGRVEPRRHMRDYVRGLLGPVGRKNSWQIAEHAGHGSPYGLQRLLSWCQWEPDEIRDDLREYVAERLGQPDGVVIVDDTGFLKKGTVSAGVQRQYSGTAGRTENCQIGVFAAYASDKGRALVDRELYLPKSWTEDPDRCRAARIPTDGDTSTWAQATGQYRWISQVDPGAQRSVNLITLLKPDDKFAAQFHVDSSADGSSWYTVARHGGSAGGLIAVQLDHPTKARYLRVIVHRPDQ
;
A
#
# COMPACT_ATOMS: atom_id res chain seq x y z
N MET A 1 7.86 -7.52 -19.43
CA MET A 1 7.08 -7.46 -18.17
C MET A 1 7.08 -8.79 -17.39
N LEU A 2 6.42 -9.87 -17.83
CA LEU A 2 6.29 -11.10 -16.99
C LEU A 2 7.62 -11.77 -16.62
N LEU A 3 8.66 -11.66 -17.45
CA LEU A 3 10.00 -12.11 -17.10
C LEU A 3 10.61 -11.26 -15.99
N ARG A 4 10.57 -9.91 -16.13
CA ARG A 4 11.04 -8.93 -15.13
C ARG A 4 10.41 -9.18 -13.76
N VAL A 5 9.08 -9.20 -13.71
CA VAL A 5 8.33 -9.44 -12.46
C VAL A 5 8.54 -10.87 -11.93
N GLY A 6 8.80 -11.83 -12.81
CA GLY A 6 9.08 -13.22 -12.43
C GLY A 6 10.26 -13.35 -11.47
N GLU A 7 11.26 -12.49 -11.58
CA GLU A 7 12.44 -12.50 -10.71
C GLU A 7 12.09 -12.21 -9.24
N ARG A 8 11.03 -11.40 -8.99
CA ARG A 8 10.51 -11.08 -7.65
C ARG A 8 9.89 -12.26 -6.91
N VAL A 9 9.61 -13.36 -7.63
CA VAL A 9 9.02 -14.56 -7.06
C VAL A 9 10.09 -15.64 -7.04
N GLY A 10 10.62 -16.03 -5.88
CA GLY A 10 11.83 -16.86 -5.83
C GLY A 10 11.73 -18.25 -6.49
N ARG A 11 10.64 -18.99 -6.27
CA ARG A 11 10.47 -20.38 -6.75
C ARG A 11 9.82 -20.44 -8.14
N VAL A 12 10.17 -21.47 -8.91
CA VAL A 12 9.68 -21.65 -10.29
C VAL A 12 8.18 -21.95 -10.36
N GLU A 13 7.62 -22.70 -9.41
CA GLU A 13 6.21 -23.09 -9.43
C GLU A 13 5.29 -21.87 -9.20
N PRO A 14 5.51 -21.02 -8.18
CA PRO A 14 4.78 -19.76 -8.04
C PRO A 14 4.96 -18.79 -9.22
N ARG A 15 6.14 -18.74 -9.85
CA ARG A 15 6.33 -17.95 -11.09
C ARG A 15 5.40 -18.40 -12.22
N ARG A 16 5.27 -19.72 -12.42
CA ARG A 16 4.35 -20.30 -13.42
C ARG A 16 2.90 -19.95 -13.08
N HIS A 17 2.50 -20.12 -11.82
CA HIS A 17 1.17 -19.74 -11.35
C HIS A 17 0.89 -18.24 -11.51
N MET A 18 1.86 -17.36 -11.27
CA MET A 18 1.70 -15.92 -11.47
C MET A 18 1.45 -15.58 -12.94
N ARG A 19 2.25 -16.17 -13.85
CA ARG A 19 2.05 -16.02 -15.29
C ARG A 19 0.65 -16.47 -15.71
N ASP A 20 0.23 -17.64 -15.25
CA ASP A 20 -1.06 -18.23 -15.60
C ASP A 20 -2.23 -17.42 -14.99
N TYR A 21 -2.05 -16.90 -13.77
CA TYR A 21 -3.00 -16.02 -13.11
C TYR A 21 -3.22 -14.72 -13.90
N VAL A 22 -2.14 -14.03 -14.29
CA VAL A 22 -2.22 -12.81 -15.11
C VAL A 22 -2.86 -13.10 -16.46
N ARG A 23 -2.51 -14.22 -17.10
CA ARG A 23 -3.14 -14.63 -18.36
C ARG A 23 -4.64 -14.88 -18.20
N GLY A 24 -5.10 -15.52 -17.13
CA GLY A 24 -6.53 -15.72 -16.91
C GLY A 24 -7.28 -14.44 -16.51
N LEU A 25 -6.61 -13.48 -15.85
CA LEU A 25 -7.19 -12.14 -15.65
C LEU A 25 -7.44 -11.44 -16.99
N LEU A 26 -6.52 -11.53 -17.93
CA LEU A 26 -6.62 -10.94 -19.28
C LEU A 26 -7.44 -11.78 -20.27
N GLY A 27 -7.63 -13.07 -19.98
CA GLY A 27 -8.38 -14.00 -20.82
C GLY A 27 -9.89 -13.91 -20.67
N PRO A 28 -10.66 -14.66 -21.48
CA PRO A 28 -12.12 -14.66 -21.50
C PRO A 28 -12.75 -15.45 -20.32
N VAL A 29 -12.20 -15.30 -19.12
CA VAL A 29 -12.75 -15.89 -17.89
C VAL A 29 -13.85 -14.98 -17.34
N GLY A 30 -15.07 -15.49 -17.20
CA GLY A 30 -16.23 -14.70 -16.75
C GLY A 30 -16.01 -14.08 -15.35
N ARG A 31 -16.08 -14.90 -14.29
CA ARG A 31 -15.79 -14.43 -12.93
C ARG A 31 -14.32 -14.72 -12.59
N LYS A 32 -13.59 -13.66 -12.26
CA LYS A 32 -12.15 -13.69 -11.95
C LYS A 32 -11.91 -14.20 -10.53
N ASN A 33 -12.02 -15.51 -10.33
CA ASN A 33 -11.63 -16.19 -9.09
C ASN A 33 -10.57 -17.27 -9.38
N SER A 34 -9.88 -17.75 -8.34
CA SER A 34 -8.82 -18.77 -8.49
C SER A 34 -9.31 -20.09 -9.10
N TRP A 35 -10.60 -20.43 -9.00
CA TRP A 35 -11.14 -21.65 -9.59
C TRP A 35 -11.23 -21.55 -11.10
N GLN A 36 -11.95 -20.55 -11.59
CA GLN A 36 -12.19 -20.38 -13.03
C GLN A 36 -10.92 -19.98 -13.77
N ILE A 37 -10.02 -19.24 -13.11
CA ILE A 37 -8.70 -18.94 -13.68
C ILE A 37 -7.84 -20.21 -13.74
N ALA A 38 -7.88 -21.08 -12.73
CA ALA A 38 -7.14 -22.34 -12.73
C ALA A 38 -7.62 -23.26 -13.86
N GLU A 39 -8.94 -23.42 -13.99
CA GLU A 39 -9.57 -24.19 -15.07
C GLU A 39 -9.18 -23.65 -16.46
N HIS A 40 -9.27 -22.33 -16.65
CA HIS A 40 -8.86 -21.68 -17.90
C HIS A 40 -7.38 -21.91 -18.24
N ALA A 41 -6.52 -21.96 -17.23
CA ALA A 41 -5.09 -22.21 -17.38
C ALA A 41 -4.73 -23.72 -17.41
N GLY A 42 -5.72 -24.63 -17.39
CA GLY A 42 -5.50 -26.07 -17.49
C GLY A 42 -5.05 -26.75 -16.19
N HIS A 43 -5.21 -26.09 -15.04
CA HIS A 43 -4.88 -26.69 -13.75
C HIS A 43 -6.05 -27.53 -13.23
N GLY A 44 -5.77 -28.72 -12.71
CA GLY A 44 -6.79 -29.59 -12.10
C GLY A 44 -7.31 -29.12 -10.74
N SER A 45 -6.75 -28.06 -10.16
CA SER A 45 -7.23 -27.48 -8.89
C SER A 45 -6.86 -26.00 -8.76
N PRO A 46 -7.59 -25.21 -7.95
CA PRO A 46 -7.27 -23.80 -7.68
C PRO A 46 -6.09 -23.60 -6.74
N TYR A 47 -5.60 -24.66 -6.07
CA TYR A 47 -4.72 -24.52 -4.91
C TYR A 47 -3.39 -23.84 -5.23
N GLY A 48 -2.83 -24.07 -6.42
CA GLY A 48 -1.61 -23.39 -6.86
C GLY A 48 -1.79 -21.87 -6.95
N LEU A 49 -2.93 -21.41 -7.48
CA LEU A 49 -3.25 -19.99 -7.60
C LEU A 49 -3.65 -19.38 -6.25
N GLN A 50 -4.36 -20.12 -5.40
CA GLN A 50 -4.67 -19.65 -4.05
C GLN A 50 -3.39 -19.48 -3.23
N ARG A 51 -2.47 -20.46 -3.31
CA ARG A 51 -1.18 -20.40 -2.63
C ARG A 51 -0.33 -19.22 -3.09
N LEU A 52 -0.32 -18.92 -4.39
CA LEU A 52 0.31 -17.72 -4.92
C LEU A 52 -0.17 -16.44 -4.23
N LEU A 53 -1.49 -16.30 -4.05
CA LEU A 53 -2.09 -15.08 -3.50
C LEU A 53 -2.00 -14.97 -1.98
N SER A 54 -1.98 -16.10 -1.25
CA SER A 54 -2.10 -16.09 0.21
C SER A 54 -0.85 -16.52 0.98
N TRP A 55 0.06 -17.29 0.37
CA TRP A 55 1.18 -17.93 1.07
C TRP A 55 2.55 -17.68 0.43
N CYS A 56 2.61 -17.40 -0.87
CA CYS A 56 3.87 -17.08 -1.51
C CYS A 56 4.38 -15.73 -1.05
N GLN A 57 5.67 -15.65 -0.75
CA GLN A 57 6.35 -14.39 -0.44
C GLN A 57 6.67 -13.68 -1.75
N TRP A 58 6.02 -12.55 -1.98
CA TRP A 58 6.32 -11.57 -3.01
C TRP A 58 5.98 -10.19 -2.46
N GLU A 59 6.78 -9.19 -2.82
CA GLU A 59 6.60 -7.82 -2.35
C GLU A 59 5.82 -7.01 -3.41
N PRO A 60 4.57 -6.62 -3.14
CA PRO A 60 3.75 -5.97 -4.17
C PRO A 60 4.31 -4.62 -4.65
N ASP A 61 5.00 -3.91 -3.77
CA ASP A 61 5.67 -2.65 -4.10
C ASP A 61 6.81 -2.85 -5.11
N GLU A 62 7.63 -3.90 -4.92
CA GLU A 62 8.71 -4.19 -5.87
C GLU A 62 8.16 -4.55 -7.25
N ILE A 63 7.03 -5.27 -7.31
CA ILE A 63 6.35 -5.58 -8.58
C ILE A 63 5.78 -4.30 -9.21
N ARG A 64 5.21 -3.39 -8.42
CA ARG A 64 4.74 -2.09 -8.89
C ARG A 64 5.90 -1.29 -9.48
N ASP A 65 7.04 -1.26 -8.82
CA ASP A 65 8.20 -0.48 -9.28
C ASP A 65 8.75 -1.03 -10.60
N ASP A 66 8.83 -2.36 -10.76
CA ASP A 66 9.16 -3.00 -12.04
C ASP A 66 8.16 -2.64 -13.15
N LEU A 67 6.87 -2.53 -12.81
CA LEU A 67 5.82 -2.11 -13.74
C LEU A 67 5.96 -0.63 -14.12
N ARG A 68 6.24 0.26 -13.16
CA ARG A 68 6.47 1.69 -13.40
C ARG A 68 7.63 1.92 -14.34
N GLU A 69 8.75 1.24 -14.09
CA GLU A 69 9.93 1.32 -14.95
C GLU A 69 9.60 0.82 -16.37
N TYR A 70 8.91 -0.32 -16.49
CA TYR A 70 8.48 -0.84 -17.78
C TYR A 70 7.54 0.12 -18.53
N VAL A 71 6.61 0.77 -17.81
CA VAL A 71 5.69 1.76 -18.39
C VAL A 71 6.46 3.00 -18.82
N ALA A 72 7.40 3.51 -18.02
CA ALA A 72 8.23 4.65 -18.39
C ALA A 72 9.07 4.35 -19.64
N GLU A 73 9.69 3.17 -19.72
CA GLU A 73 10.46 2.76 -20.90
C GLU A 73 9.61 2.66 -22.18
N ARG A 74 8.36 2.18 -22.06
CA ARG A 74 7.53 1.81 -23.22
C ARG A 74 6.55 2.88 -23.66
N LEU A 75 5.97 3.58 -22.69
CA LEU A 75 4.90 4.56 -22.89
C LEU A 75 5.36 5.98 -22.53
N GLY A 76 6.48 6.15 -21.84
CA GLY A 76 6.97 7.46 -21.39
C GLY A 76 7.08 8.48 -22.52
N GLN A 77 6.38 9.60 -22.39
CA GLN A 77 6.40 10.77 -23.25
C GLN A 77 6.48 12.06 -22.41
N PRO A 78 7.08 13.15 -22.95
CA PRO A 78 7.17 14.44 -22.25
C PRO A 78 5.82 15.04 -21.85
N ASP A 79 4.76 14.73 -22.60
CA ASP A 79 3.38 15.21 -22.40
C ASP A 79 2.46 14.16 -21.76
N GLY A 80 3.00 13.01 -21.33
CA GLY A 80 2.22 11.99 -20.65
C GLY A 80 1.75 12.45 -19.28
N VAL A 81 0.56 11.99 -18.88
CA VAL A 81 -0.11 12.40 -17.65
C VAL A 81 -0.29 11.24 -16.69
N VAL A 82 -0.28 11.56 -15.39
CA VAL A 82 -0.68 10.63 -14.34
C VAL A 82 -2.07 11.03 -13.86
N ILE A 83 -3.00 10.09 -13.92
CA ILE A 83 -4.39 10.24 -13.51
C ILE A 83 -4.54 9.46 -12.21
N VAL A 84 -5.08 10.11 -11.17
CA VAL A 84 -5.40 9.46 -9.91
C VAL A 84 -6.91 9.42 -9.77
N ASP A 85 -7.44 8.23 -9.49
CA ASP A 85 -8.87 8.01 -9.32
C ASP A 85 -9.13 6.92 -8.28
N ASP A 86 -10.26 6.99 -7.61
CA ASP A 86 -10.69 5.99 -6.65
C ASP A 86 -11.70 5.00 -7.27
N THR A 87 -11.64 3.74 -6.85
CA THR A 87 -12.55 2.69 -7.34
C THR A 87 -13.09 1.90 -6.17
N GLY A 88 -14.42 1.76 -6.13
CA GLY A 88 -15.10 1.05 -5.07
C GLY A 88 -15.36 -0.41 -5.40
N PHE A 89 -15.02 -1.29 -4.47
CA PHE A 89 -15.24 -2.74 -4.54
C PHE A 89 -16.29 -3.15 -3.53
N LEU A 90 -17.49 -3.50 -4.01
CA LEU A 90 -18.60 -3.92 -3.16
C LEU A 90 -18.24 -5.18 -2.35
N LYS A 91 -18.67 -5.20 -1.08
CA LYS A 91 -18.44 -6.29 -0.13
C LYS A 91 -19.69 -6.58 0.68
N LYS A 92 -19.83 -7.84 1.10
CA LYS A 92 -20.95 -8.29 1.95
C LYS A 92 -20.59 -8.51 3.42
N GLY A 93 -19.31 -8.41 3.80
CA GLY A 93 -18.84 -8.59 5.18
C GLY A 93 -18.06 -7.39 5.72
N THR A 94 -17.60 -7.51 6.97
CA THR A 94 -16.92 -6.44 7.73
C THR A 94 -15.41 -6.67 7.95
N VAL A 95 -14.91 -7.83 7.51
CA VAL A 95 -13.56 -8.34 7.83
C VAL A 95 -12.48 -7.93 6.82
N SER A 96 -12.86 -7.56 5.59
CA SER A 96 -11.87 -7.12 4.60
C SER A 96 -11.31 -5.75 4.96
N ALA A 97 -9.98 -5.58 4.94
CA ALA A 97 -9.29 -4.33 5.24
C ALA A 97 -9.96 -3.11 4.59
N GLY A 98 -10.22 -2.03 5.34
CA GLY A 98 -10.83 -0.81 4.81
C GLY A 98 -12.30 -0.92 4.40
N VAL A 99 -12.98 -2.07 4.61
CA VAL A 99 -14.41 -2.20 4.28
C VAL A 99 -15.28 -1.45 5.29
N GLN A 100 -16.16 -0.60 4.79
CA GLN A 100 -17.21 0.05 5.56
C GLN A 100 -18.33 0.53 4.63
N ARG A 101 -19.42 1.04 5.22
CA ARG A 101 -20.42 1.83 4.48
C ARG A 101 -19.81 3.20 4.12
N GLN A 102 -19.50 3.39 2.85
CA GLN A 102 -18.94 4.63 2.32
C GLN A 102 -19.40 4.84 0.88
N TYR A 103 -19.27 6.08 0.39
CA TYR A 103 -19.62 6.38 -1.00
C TYR A 103 -18.68 5.62 -1.95
N SER A 104 -19.25 4.92 -2.93
CA SER A 104 -18.50 4.28 -4.01
C SER A 104 -18.88 4.96 -5.32
N GLY A 105 -17.91 5.58 -5.99
CA GLY A 105 -18.13 6.17 -7.32
C GLY A 105 -18.67 5.13 -8.32
N THR A 106 -18.14 3.91 -8.29
CA THR A 106 -18.58 2.80 -9.15
C THR A 106 -20.04 2.38 -8.91
N ALA A 107 -20.52 2.44 -7.66
CA ALA A 107 -21.91 2.12 -7.33
C ALA A 107 -22.85 3.35 -7.40
N GLY A 108 -22.29 4.57 -7.49
CA GLY A 108 -23.02 5.84 -7.47
C GLY A 108 -23.73 6.15 -6.15
N ARG A 109 -23.43 5.42 -5.06
CA ARG A 109 -24.14 5.51 -3.78
C ARG A 109 -23.30 5.00 -2.62
N THR A 110 -23.76 5.27 -1.39
CA THR A 110 -23.17 4.71 -0.17
C THR A 110 -23.51 3.24 -0.01
N GLU A 111 -22.48 2.40 -0.05
CA GLU A 111 -22.58 0.95 0.09
C GLU A 111 -21.46 0.41 0.95
N ASN A 112 -21.62 -0.83 1.42
CA ASN A 112 -20.52 -1.53 2.06
C ASN A 112 -19.47 -1.92 1.01
N CYS A 113 -18.32 -1.23 1.01
CA CYS A 113 -17.28 -1.40 0.01
C CYS A 113 -15.89 -1.12 0.57
N GLN A 114 -14.87 -1.61 -0.14
CA GLN A 114 -13.49 -1.12 -0.03
C GLN A 114 -13.27 -0.07 -1.12
N ILE A 115 -12.44 0.95 -0.85
CA ILE A 115 -12.02 1.91 -1.87
C ILE A 115 -10.53 1.69 -2.12
N GLY A 116 -10.17 1.43 -3.39
CA GLY A 116 -8.78 1.46 -3.83
C GLY A 116 -8.51 2.77 -4.57
N VAL A 117 -7.39 3.42 -4.29
CA VAL A 117 -6.92 4.58 -5.03
C VAL A 117 -5.88 4.09 -6.04
N PHE A 118 -6.07 4.43 -7.30
CA PHE A 118 -5.24 3.95 -8.39
C PHE A 118 -4.59 5.12 -9.12
N ALA A 119 -3.32 4.95 -9.49
CA ALA A 119 -2.66 5.84 -10.42
C ALA A 119 -2.55 5.16 -11.79
N ALA A 120 -2.98 5.85 -12.84
CA ALA A 120 -2.82 5.43 -14.23
C ALA A 120 -1.92 6.42 -14.97
N TYR A 121 -0.96 5.91 -15.73
CA TYR A 121 -0.22 6.70 -16.70
C TYR A 121 -0.93 6.64 -18.05
N ALA A 122 -1.01 7.77 -18.75
CA ALA A 122 -1.57 7.86 -20.10
C ALA A 122 -0.73 8.78 -20.99
N SER A 123 -0.57 8.38 -22.25
CA SER A 123 0.12 9.11 -23.32
C SER A 123 -0.52 8.72 -24.67
N ASP A 124 -0.05 9.34 -25.76
CA ASP A 124 -0.41 8.94 -27.12
C ASP A 124 -0.02 7.48 -27.45
N LYS A 125 1.00 6.92 -26.78
CA LYS A 125 1.44 5.53 -26.89
C LYS A 125 0.54 4.53 -26.17
N GLY A 126 -0.33 5.01 -25.28
CA GLY A 126 -1.27 4.17 -24.55
C GLY A 126 -1.32 4.47 -23.07
N ARG A 127 -1.90 3.54 -22.31
CA ARG A 127 -2.19 3.71 -20.87
C ARG A 127 -1.92 2.45 -20.07
N ALA A 128 -1.54 2.62 -18.80
CA ALA A 128 -1.32 1.54 -17.85
C ALA A 128 -1.58 2.00 -16.41
N LEU A 129 -2.06 1.11 -15.55
CA LEU A 129 -2.01 1.32 -14.11
C LEU A 129 -0.55 1.28 -13.64
N VAL A 130 -0.16 2.23 -12.80
CA VAL A 130 1.22 2.41 -12.33
C VAL A 130 1.32 2.47 -10.81
N ASP A 131 0.21 2.65 -10.10
CA ASP A 131 0.17 2.48 -8.64
C ASP A 131 -1.22 2.04 -8.18
N ARG A 132 -1.27 1.52 -6.95
CA ARG A 132 -2.48 1.16 -6.25
C ARG A 132 -2.25 1.27 -4.75
N GLU A 133 -3.17 1.90 -4.05
CA GLU A 133 -3.20 1.94 -2.59
C GLU A 133 -4.61 1.63 -2.08
N LEU A 134 -4.71 1.02 -0.91
CA LEU A 134 -6.01 0.80 -0.26
C LEU A 134 -6.34 2.00 0.62
N TYR A 135 -7.49 2.65 0.38
CA TYR A 135 -7.97 3.65 1.32
C TYR A 135 -8.42 2.96 2.62
N LEU A 136 -7.77 3.32 3.73
CA LEU A 136 -8.14 2.91 5.08
C LEU A 136 -8.91 4.05 5.76
N PRO A 137 -10.21 3.89 6.00
CA PRO A 137 -11.01 4.91 6.67
C PRO A 137 -10.61 5.10 8.13
N LYS A 138 -10.98 6.26 8.69
CA LYS A 138 -10.74 6.59 10.11
C LYS A 138 -11.26 5.51 11.07
N SER A 139 -12.44 4.96 10.78
CA SER A 139 -13.09 3.88 11.55
C SER A 139 -12.28 2.57 11.59
N TRP A 140 -11.32 2.40 10.67
CA TRP A 140 -10.36 1.30 10.69
C TRP A 140 -9.11 1.67 11.47
N THR A 141 -8.53 2.85 11.21
CA THR A 141 -7.30 3.28 11.87
C THR A 141 -7.47 3.54 13.36
N GLU A 142 -8.70 3.82 13.82
CA GLU A 142 -9.06 3.95 15.24
C GLU A 142 -9.34 2.61 15.95
N ASP A 143 -9.29 1.48 15.24
CA ASP A 143 -9.52 0.13 15.78
C ASP A 143 -8.32 -0.79 15.50
N PRO A 144 -7.31 -0.83 16.40
CA PRO A 144 -6.10 -1.63 16.22
C PRO A 144 -6.37 -3.13 16.16
N ASP A 145 -7.36 -3.63 16.92
CA ASP A 145 -7.71 -5.06 16.91
C ASP A 145 -8.25 -5.48 15.55
N ARG A 146 -9.10 -4.65 14.96
CA ARG A 146 -9.61 -4.87 13.60
C ARG A 146 -8.51 -4.80 12.55
N CYS A 147 -7.57 -3.86 12.70
CA CYS A 147 -6.40 -3.78 11.82
C CYS A 147 -5.52 -5.03 11.92
N ARG A 148 -5.21 -5.49 13.14
CA ARG A 148 -4.45 -6.73 13.39
C ARG A 148 -5.15 -7.94 12.78
N ALA A 149 -6.46 -8.09 12.98
CA ALA A 149 -7.24 -9.19 12.42
C ALA A 149 -7.21 -9.22 10.89
N ALA A 150 -7.18 -8.04 10.25
CA ALA A 150 -7.03 -7.90 8.80
C ALA A 150 -5.57 -7.90 8.32
N ARG A 151 -4.59 -8.08 9.21
CA ARG A 151 -3.15 -8.04 8.95
C ARG A 151 -2.66 -6.72 8.35
N ILE A 152 -3.34 -5.62 8.66
CA ILE A 152 -2.86 -4.27 8.36
C ILE A 152 -1.67 -4.01 9.30
N PRO A 153 -0.50 -3.60 8.80
CA PRO A 153 0.63 -3.22 9.64
C PRO A 153 0.26 -1.99 10.50
N THR A 154 0.32 -2.15 11.81
CA THR A 154 0.15 -1.10 12.82
C THR A 154 1.12 -1.42 13.96
N ASP A 155 1.63 -0.40 14.66
CA ASP A 155 2.37 -0.57 15.92
C ASP A 155 1.50 -1.17 17.04
N GLY A 156 0.18 -1.21 16.83
CA GLY A 156 -0.80 -1.94 17.63
C GLY A 156 -1.23 -1.23 18.91
N ASP A 157 -0.76 -0.01 19.15
CA ASP A 157 -0.91 0.68 20.42
C ASP A 157 -1.32 2.15 20.23
N THR A 158 -2.60 2.45 20.37
CA THR A 158 -3.13 3.82 20.34
C THR A 158 -2.72 4.66 21.56
N SER A 159 -2.08 4.05 22.57
CA SER A 159 -1.42 4.74 23.66
C SER A 159 0.05 5.06 23.37
N THR A 160 0.60 4.58 22.25
CA THR A 160 1.88 5.06 21.71
C THR A 160 1.67 6.43 21.08
N TRP A 161 1.62 7.44 21.95
CA TRP A 161 1.72 8.84 21.58
C TRP A 161 2.98 9.39 22.24
N ALA A 162 3.60 10.36 21.58
CA ALA A 162 4.69 11.12 22.17
C ALA A 162 4.33 12.60 22.11
N GLN A 163 4.46 13.26 23.25
CA GLN A 163 4.29 14.70 23.41
C GLN A 163 5.54 15.23 24.07
N ALA A 164 6.17 16.25 23.49
CA ALA A 164 7.22 16.96 24.17
C ALA A 164 6.62 17.99 25.12
N THR A 165 6.83 17.81 26.43
CA THR A 165 6.63 18.86 27.43
C THR A 165 7.91 19.69 27.55
N GLY A 166 7.95 20.86 26.91
CA GLY A 166 9.02 21.86 27.10
C GLY A 166 10.38 21.54 26.45
N GLN A 167 10.46 20.56 25.54
CA GLN A 167 11.67 20.24 24.79
C GLN A 167 11.46 20.36 23.27
N TYR A 168 12.45 20.91 22.56
CA TYR A 168 12.48 20.91 21.10
C TYR A 168 13.24 19.67 20.61
N ARG A 169 12.65 18.97 19.63
CA ARG A 169 13.11 17.72 18.99
C ARG A 169 12.84 16.43 19.77
N TRP A 170 11.83 15.68 19.34
CA TRP A 170 11.48 14.36 19.90
C TRP A 170 11.33 13.29 18.81
N ILE A 171 11.40 12.02 19.21
CA ILE A 171 11.45 10.84 18.32
C ILE A 171 10.36 9.86 18.75
N SER A 172 9.48 9.44 17.84
CA SER A 172 8.67 8.22 18.00
C SER A 172 9.18 7.16 17.04
N GLN A 173 9.48 5.96 17.56
CA GLN A 173 10.04 4.85 16.81
C GLN A 173 9.08 3.66 16.83
N VAL A 174 8.91 3.02 15.68
CA VAL A 174 8.09 1.81 15.48
C VAL A 174 8.98 0.69 14.95
N ASP A 175 8.88 -0.50 15.53
CA ASP A 175 9.43 -1.77 15.03
C ASP A 175 8.27 -2.71 14.62
N PRO A 176 7.97 -2.88 13.32
CA PRO A 176 6.98 -3.83 12.83
C PRO A 176 7.38 -5.31 13.00
N GLY A 177 8.52 -5.61 13.63
CA GLY A 177 9.00 -6.94 13.98
C GLY A 177 9.76 -7.67 12.88
N ALA A 178 9.78 -7.15 11.65
CA ALA A 178 10.54 -7.66 10.51
C ALA A 178 10.75 -6.55 9.48
N GLN A 179 11.79 -6.67 8.64
CA GLN A 179 11.98 -5.76 7.52
C GLN A 179 10.82 -5.87 6.51
N ARG A 180 10.31 -4.73 6.07
CA ARG A 180 9.26 -4.62 5.04
C ARG A 180 9.57 -3.48 4.10
N SER A 181 9.07 -3.57 2.86
CA SER A 181 9.00 -2.39 1.99
C SER A 181 7.94 -1.44 2.55
N VAL A 182 8.31 -0.18 2.71
CA VAL A 182 7.41 0.89 3.13
C VAL A 182 7.49 2.01 2.12
N ASN A 183 6.35 2.44 1.62
CA ASN A 183 6.18 3.54 0.67
C ASN A 183 5.42 4.73 1.29
N LEU A 184 4.59 4.44 2.30
CA LEU A 184 3.67 5.38 2.93
C LEU A 184 3.64 5.11 4.43
N ILE A 185 3.62 6.16 5.23
CA ILE A 185 3.22 6.08 6.64
C ILE A 185 2.01 6.98 6.88
N THR A 186 1.12 6.54 7.77
CA THR A 186 -0.01 7.37 8.21
C THR A 186 0.22 7.78 9.65
N LEU A 187 0.15 9.07 9.92
CA LEU A 187 0.32 9.64 11.25
C LEU A 187 -1.00 10.27 11.70
N LEU A 188 -1.49 9.87 12.86
CA LEU A 188 -2.59 10.56 13.52
C LEU A 188 -2.00 11.66 14.41
N LYS A 189 -2.41 12.90 14.16
CA LYS A 189 -2.00 14.06 14.97
C LYS A 189 -3.25 14.66 15.63
N PRO A 190 -3.23 14.96 16.93
CA PRO A 190 -4.31 15.70 17.58
C PRO A 190 -4.58 17.04 16.90
N ASP A 191 -5.83 17.50 16.91
CA ASP A 191 -6.24 18.75 16.25
C ASP A 191 -5.66 19.99 16.93
N ASP A 192 -5.42 19.93 18.23
CA ASP A 192 -4.96 21.04 19.08
C ASP A 192 -3.46 20.99 19.40
N LYS A 193 -2.78 19.85 19.17
CA LYS A 193 -1.37 19.63 19.52
C LYS A 193 -0.68 18.72 18.52
N PHE A 194 -0.06 19.30 17.51
CA PHE A 194 0.57 18.53 16.43
C PHE A 194 1.96 19.03 16.03
N ALA A 195 2.71 18.14 15.39
CA ALA A 195 3.95 18.49 14.72
C ALA A 195 3.66 19.26 13.42
N ALA A 196 4.12 20.51 13.34
CA ALA A 196 4.04 21.32 12.12
C ALA A 196 5.20 21.02 11.15
N GLN A 197 6.34 20.56 11.67
CA GLN A 197 7.50 20.14 10.88
C GLN A 197 8.14 18.89 11.48
N PHE A 198 8.40 17.88 10.65
CA PHE A 198 9.04 16.63 11.03
C PHE A 198 9.71 15.95 9.83
N HIS A 199 10.52 14.93 10.11
CA HIS A 199 11.02 14.01 9.10
C HIS A 199 10.87 12.57 9.57
N VAL A 200 10.96 11.65 8.61
CA VAL A 200 10.91 10.21 8.87
C VAL A 200 12.28 9.65 8.56
N ASP A 201 12.86 8.94 9.51
CA ASP A 201 14.03 8.11 9.27
C ASP A 201 13.64 6.63 9.23
N SER A 202 14.39 5.85 8.45
CA SER A 202 14.31 4.40 8.42
C SER A 202 15.61 3.76 8.88
N SER A 203 15.50 2.54 9.38
CA SER A 203 16.64 1.69 9.70
C SER A 203 16.33 0.21 9.47
N ALA A 204 17.33 -0.54 9.04
CA ALA A 204 17.28 -1.98 8.88
C ALA A 204 17.66 -2.73 10.17
N ASP A 205 18.58 -2.15 10.94
CA ASP A 205 19.32 -2.77 12.04
C ASP A 205 19.04 -2.13 13.41
N GLY A 206 18.38 -0.97 13.43
CA GLY A 206 18.09 -0.18 14.62
C GLY A 206 19.21 0.77 15.03
N SER A 207 20.34 0.78 14.32
CA SER A 207 21.52 1.59 14.64
C SER A 207 21.90 2.56 13.52
N SER A 208 21.71 2.18 12.26
CA SER A 208 22.01 2.99 11.07
C SER A 208 20.72 3.62 10.56
N TRP A 209 20.65 4.96 10.52
CA TRP A 209 19.43 5.70 10.22
C TRP A 209 19.57 6.62 9.01
N TYR A 210 18.56 6.63 8.15
CA TYR A 210 18.52 7.44 6.94
C TYR A 210 17.18 8.16 6.81
N THR A 211 17.21 9.46 6.51
CA THR A 211 15.98 10.23 6.26
C THR A 211 15.36 9.82 4.94
N VAL A 212 14.09 9.42 5.01
CA VAL A 212 13.29 8.88 3.89
C VAL A 212 12.05 9.72 3.58
N ALA A 213 11.74 10.73 4.40
CA ALA A 213 10.75 11.75 4.06
C ALA A 213 10.97 13.01 4.90
N ARG A 214 10.62 14.17 4.37
CA ARG A 214 10.52 15.43 5.12
C ARG A 214 9.15 16.04 4.91
N HIS A 215 8.58 16.59 5.98
CA HIS A 215 7.25 17.16 5.95
C HIS A 215 7.18 18.45 6.75
N GLY A 216 6.48 19.45 6.21
CA GLY A 216 6.31 20.75 6.85
C GLY A 216 4.98 21.40 6.47
N GLY A 217 4.48 22.29 7.33
CA GLY A 217 3.25 23.06 7.08
C GLY A 217 1.95 22.28 7.28
N SER A 218 1.99 21.18 8.05
CA SER A 218 0.82 20.29 8.21
C SER A 218 -0.09 20.72 9.36
N ALA A 219 -1.41 20.70 9.15
CA ALA A 219 -2.44 20.86 10.19
C ALA A 219 -2.69 19.56 10.97
N GLY A 220 -3.37 19.63 12.12
CA GLY A 220 -3.83 18.47 12.89
C GLY A 220 -4.69 17.49 12.07
N GLY A 221 -4.90 16.29 12.61
CA GLY A 221 -5.63 15.20 11.95
C GLY A 221 -4.74 14.11 11.38
N LEU A 222 -5.36 13.20 10.62
CA LEU A 222 -4.69 12.08 9.97
C LEU A 222 -3.95 12.57 8.73
N ILE A 223 -2.63 12.39 8.69
CA ILE A 223 -1.82 12.73 7.52
C ILE A 223 -1.15 11.49 6.95
N ALA A 224 -1.11 11.41 5.63
CA ALA A 224 -0.35 10.41 4.91
C ALA A 224 0.97 11.02 4.45
N VAL A 225 2.09 10.40 4.82
CA VAL A 225 3.44 10.86 4.49
C VAL A 225 4.04 9.87 3.51
N GLN A 226 4.12 10.29 2.25
CA GLN A 226 4.79 9.54 1.20
C GLN A 226 6.31 9.58 1.45
N LEU A 227 6.96 8.42 1.40
CA LEU A 227 8.42 8.36 1.45
C LEU A 227 9.01 8.77 0.09
N ASP A 228 10.19 9.39 0.10
CA ASP A 228 10.92 9.87 -1.09
C ASP A 228 11.12 8.74 -2.12
N HIS A 229 11.24 7.50 -1.63
CA HIS A 229 11.23 6.27 -2.40
C HIS A 229 10.85 5.07 -1.50
N PRO A 230 10.31 3.99 -2.07
CA PRO A 230 10.07 2.75 -1.33
C PRO A 230 11.34 2.29 -0.62
N THR A 231 11.23 2.08 0.69
CA THR A 231 12.36 1.82 1.57
C THR A 231 12.16 0.51 2.30
N LYS A 232 13.16 -0.38 2.28
CA LYS A 232 13.18 -1.57 3.14
C LYS A 232 13.59 -1.18 4.56
N ALA A 233 12.63 -1.16 5.47
CA ALA A 233 12.83 -0.75 6.86
C ALA A 233 12.32 -1.82 7.82
N ARG A 234 13.06 -2.04 8.91
CA ARG A 234 12.54 -2.71 10.11
C ARG A 234 12.17 -1.68 11.17
N TYR A 235 12.86 -0.56 11.22
CA TYR A 235 12.53 0.51 12.15
C TYR A 235 12.20 1.76 11.37
N LEU A 236 11.13 2.42 11.76
CA LEU A 236 10.80 3.76 11.32
C LEU A 236 10.78 4.66 12.52
N ARG A 237 11.29 5.88 12.39
CA ARG A 237 11.12 6.89 13.41
C ARG A 237 10.69 8.22 12.82
N VAL A 238 9.72 8.84 13.46
CA VAL A 238 9.28 10.20 13.15
C VAL A 238 10.01 11.13 14.11
N ILE A 239 10.75 12.09 13.55
CA ILE A 239 11.51 13.07 14.30
C ILE A 239 10.90 14.43 14.08
N VAL A 240 10.26 14.95 15.12
CA VAL A 240 9.56 16.23 15.09
C VAL A 240 10.52 17.36 15.39
N HIS A 241 10.48 18.43 14.59
CA HIS A 241 11.33 19.61 14.78
C HIS A 241 10.61 20.77 15.46
N ARG A 242 9.33 20.96 15.13
CA ARG A 242 8.54 22.11 15.60
C ARG A 242 7.12 21.66 15.94
N PRO A 243 6.67 21.78 17.20
CA PRO A 243 5.24 21.73 17.52
C PRO A 243 4.56 23.00 16.99
N ASP A 244 3.30 22.91 16.58
CA ASP A 244 2.48 24.12 16.45
C ASP A 244 2.23 24.73 17.84
N GLN A 245 2.15 26.07 17.92
CA GLN A 245 1.99 26.79 19.19
C GLN A 245 0.55 26.74 19.70
#